data_AF-A0A0G1GJ03-F1
#
_entry.id   AF-A0A0G1GJ03-F1
#
_cell.length_a   1.000
_cell.length_b   1.000
_cell.length_c   1.000
_cell.angle_alpha   90.00
_cell.angle_beta   90.00
_cell.angle_gamma   90.00
#
_symmetry.space_group_name_H-M   'P 1'
#
loop_
_entity.id
_entity.type
_entity.pdbx_description
1 polymer ?
#
loop_
_entity_poly.entity_id
_entity_poly.type
_entity_poly.pdbx_seq_one_letter_code
_entity_poly.pdbx_strand_id
1 'polypeptide(L)' 'MEHNHSMQQQEIYTCSMHPEIKRDSPGVCPKCGMTLIKVDAQEKNNTHSGHVMGDPSKMSFGGS' A
#
# COMPACT_ATOMS: atom_id res chain seq x y z
N MET A 1 -0.19 22.23 -26.53
CA MET A 1 -0.04 20.86 -27.06
C MET A 1 -0.29 19.91 -25.90
N GLU A 2 -1.29 19.04 -26.07
CA GLU A 2 -1.82 18.13 -25.06
C GLU A 2 -0.73 17.22 -24.46
N HIS A 3 -0.70 17.12 -23.14
CA HIS A 3 0.01 16.03 -22.48
C HIS A 3 -0.82 14.75 -22.65
N ASN A 4 -0.72 14.14 -23.83
CA ASN A 4 -1.19 12.79 -24.12
C ASN A 4 -0.33 11.81 -23.30
N HIS A 5 -0.58 11.76 -22.00
CA HIS A 5 -0.14 10.65 -21.17
C HIS A 5 -1.11 9.49 -21.44
N SER A 6 -0.89 8.83 -22.58
CA SER A 6 -1.26 7.42 -22.75
C SER A 6 -0.37 6.64 -21.78
N MET A 7 -0.69 6.75 -20.48
CA MET A 7 -0.13 5.94 -19.42
C MET A 7 -0.60 4.51 -19.69
N GLN A 8 0.14 3.80 -20.54
CA GLN A 8 0.13 2.35 -20.57
C GLN A 8 0.77 1.89 -19.27
N GLN A 9 0.07 2.11 -18.16
CA GLN A 9 0.46 1.68 -16.83
C GLN A 9 0.43 0.17 -16.89
N GLN A 10 1.59 -0.45 -17.11
CA GLN A 10 1.69 -1.90 -17.25
C GLN A 10 1.30 -2.49 -15.89
N GLU A 11 0.06 -2.97 -15.79
CA GLU A 11 -0.54 -3.45 -14.55
C GLU A 11 0.09 -4.80 -14.21
N ILE A 12 1.17 -4.76 -13.44
CA ILE A 12 1.80 -5.98 -12.96
C ILE A 12 1.13 -6.38 -11.66
N TYR A 13 0.82 -7.67 -11.52
CA TYR A 13 0.24 -8.29 -10.36
C TYR A 13 1.22 -9.31 -9.78
N THR A 14 1.40 -9.31 -8.46
CA THR A 14 2.31 -10.21 -7.77
C THR A 14 1.65 -10.89 -6.57
N CYS A 15 2.16 -12.06 -6.19
CA CYS A 15 1.68 -12.77 -5.01
C CYS A 15 2.49 -12.34 -3.78
N SER A 16 1.81 -11.97 -2.69
CA SER A 16 2.44 -11.58 -1.42
C SER A 16 3.35 -12.67 -0.83
N MET A 17 3.03 -13.95 -1.06
CA MET A 17 3.85 -15.08 -0.61
C MET A 17 4.87 -15.55 -1.65
N HIS A 18 4.64 -15.24 -2.92
CA HIS A 18 5.47 -15.70 -4.04
C HIS A 18 5.81 -14.51 -4.97
N PRO A 19 6.71 -13.60 -4.55
CA PRO A 19 7.03 -12.37 -5.27
C PRO A 19 7.68 -12.61 -6.64
N GLU A 20 8.16 -13.82 -6.88
CA GLU A 20 8.68 -14.28 -8.18
C GLU A 20 7.58 -14.42 -9.24
N ILE A 21 6.32 -14.56 -8.83
CA ILE A 21 5.18 -14.69 -9.75
C ILE A 21 4.69 -13.31 -10.12
N LYS A 22 5.00 -12.87 -11.33
CA LYS A 22 4.49 -11.64 -11.93
C LYS A 22 3.48 -11.97 -13.02
N ARG A 23 2.34 -11.30 -13.02
CA ARG A 23 1.27 -11.46 -14.00
C ARG A 23 0.88 -10.09 -14.55
N ASP A 24 0.53 -10.04 -15.82
CA ASP A 24 0.01 -8.86 -16.52
C ASP A 24 -1.51 -8.68 -16.35
N SER A 25 -2.17 -9.57 -15.60
CA SER A 25 -3.62 -9.61 -15.45
C SER A 25 -4.02 -9.96 -14.01
N PRO A 26 -5.16 -9.44 -13.50
CA PRO A 26 -5.68 -9.81 -12.19
C PRO A 26 -6.09 -11.29 -12.15
N GLY A 27 -5.87 -11.95 -11.02
CA GLY A 27 -6.24 -13.35 -10.86
C GLY A 27 -5.76 -13.96 -9.55
N VAL A 28 -5.64 -15.28 -9.53
CA VAL A 28 -5.13 -16.06 -8.38
C VAL A 28 -3.75 -16.64 -8.66
N CYS A 29 -2.94 -16.73 -7.62
CA CYS A 29 -1.60 -17.28 -7.66
C CYS A 29 -1.65 -18.80 -7.92
N PRO A 30 -0.93 -19.34 -8.92
CA PRO A 30 -0.95 -20.78 -9.22
C PRO A 30 -0.17 -21.63 -8.21
N LYS A 31 0.64 -21.04 -7.32
CA LYS A 31 1.38 -21.78 -6.29
C LYS A 31 0.56 -21.99 -5.00
N CYS A 32 -0.23 -21.01 -4.59
CA CYS A 32 -0.96 -21.04 -3.32
C CYS A 32 -2.46 -20.78 -3.42
N GLY A 33 -2.97 -20.39 -4.60
CA GLY A 33 -4.38 -20.07 -4.81
C GLY A 33 -4.85 -18.72 -4.26
N MET A 34 -3.95 -17.91 -3.70
CA MET A 34 -4.30 -16.58 -3.16
C MET A 34 -4.41 -15.52 -4.25
N THR A 35 -5.25 -14.49 -4.05
CA THR A 35 -5.43 -13.38 -4.99
C THR A 35 -4.13 -12.61 -5.23
N LEU A 36 -3.80 -12.34 -6.49
CA LEU A 36 -2.66 -11.53 -6.89
C LEU A 36 -2.95 -10.04 -6.64
N ILE A 37 -1.94 -9.32 -6.16
CA ILE A 37 -2.03 -7.91 -5.77
C ILE A 37 -1.38 -7.07 -6.86
N LYS A 38 -2.06 -6.02 -7.33
CA LYS A 38 -1.53 -5.09 -8.31
C LYS A 38 -0.34 -4.31 -7.72
N VAL A 39 0.83 -4.48 -8.30
CA VAL A 39 1.99 -3.62 -8.11
C VAL A 39 1.93 -2.50 -9.13
N ASP A 40 1.12 -1.49 -8.81
CA ASP A 40 1.17 -0.25 -9.56
C ASP A 40 2.48 0.48 -9.23
N ALA A 41 3.18 0.98 -10.25
CA ALA A 41 4.37 1.81 -10.10
C ALA A 41 4.02 3.24 -9.65
N GLN A 42 2.76 3.51 -9.33
CA GLN A 42 2.29 4.77 -8.78
C GLN A 42 2.57 4.82 -7.27
N GLU A 43 3.72 5.43 -7.00
CA GLU A 43 4.00 6.33 -5.88
C GLU A 43 2.85 6.47 -4.87
N LYS A 44 3.12 6.03 -3.64
CA LYS A 44 2.21 6.19 -2.51
C LYS A 44 2.02 7.66 -2.16
N ASN A 45 1.17 8.36 -2.89
CA ASN A 45 0.56 9.58 -2.42
C ASN A 45 -0.49 9.21 -1.37
N ASN A 46 -0.05 8.92 -0.16
CA ASN A 46 -0.94 8.84 1.00
C ASN A 46 -0.26 9.55 2.17
N THR A 47 -0.47 10.87 2.16
CA THR A 47 -0.62 11.73 3.33
C THR A 47 -1.10 10.94 4.56
N HIS A 48 -0.20 10.66 5.50
CA HIS A 48 -0.57 10.45 6.89
C HIS A 48 -0.22 11.72 7.66
N SER A 49 -1.05 12.75 7.47
CA SER A 49 -1.13 13.90 8.36
C SER A 49 -2.15 13.60 9.45
N GLY A 50 -1.67 13.40 10.69
CA GLY A 50 -2.46 13.29 11.92
C GLY A 50 -2.26 11.93 12.60
N HIS A 51 -1.98 11.79 13.89
CA HIS A 51 -2.13 12.70 15.03
C HIS A 51 -1.43 12.03 16.23
N VAL A 52 -0.50 12.69 16.93
CA VAL A 52 -0.25 12.43 18.38
C VAL A 52 0.45 13.62 19.04
N MET A 53 -0.35 14.58 19.51
CA MET A 53 0.00 15.31 20.71
C MET A 53 -1.25 15.34 21.60
N GLY A 54 -1.53 14.18 22.21
CA GLY A 54 -2.51 14.05 23.28
C GLY A 54 -1.85 14.36 24.62
N ASP A 55 -1.83 15.64 24.96
CA ASP A 55 -1.80 16.26 26.29
C ASP A 55 -1.25 15.42 27.49
N PRO A 56 -0.09 15.75 28.10
CA PRO A 56 0.46 15.00 29.23
C PRO A 56 -0.27 15.18 30.59
N SER A 57 -1.55 15.58 30.65
CA SER A 57 -2.33 15.78 31.91
C SER A 57 -2.64 14.52 32.75
N LYS A 58 -1.71 13.59 32.92
CA LYS A 58 -1.80 12.50 33.91
C LYS A 58 -0.46 12.30 34.61
N MET A 59 -0.06 13.30 35.39
CA MET A 59 0.83 13.09 36.53
C MET A 59 -0.02 13.11 37.80
N SER A 60 -0.57 11.94 38.15
CA SER A 60 -1.17 11.68 39.46
C SER A 60 -0.07 11.69 40.51
N PHE A 61 0.08 12.81 41.22
CA PHE A 61 0.76 12.83 42.50
C PHE A 61 -0.22 12.32 43.58
N GLY A 62 -0.24 11.01 43.83
CA GLY A 62 -0.57 10.51 45.17
C GLY A 62 0.64 10.83 46.06
N GLY A 63 0.54 11.38 47.26
CA GLY A 63 -0.45 11.10 48.29
C GLY A 63 0.25 10.26 49.36
N SER A 64 0.85 10.94 50.34
CA SER A 64 1.61 10.48 51.53
C SER A 64 3.13 10.42 51.38
#